data_AF-A0A950T0J9-F1
#
_entry.id   AF-A0A950T0J9-F1
#
_cell.length_a   1.000
_cell.length_b   1.000
_cell.length_c   1.000
_cell.angle_alpha   90.00
_cell.angle_beta   90.00
_cell.angle_gamma   90.00
#
_symmetry.space_group_name_H-M   'P 1'
#
loop_
_entity.id
_entity.type
_entity.pdbx_description
1 polymer ?
#
loop_
_entity_poly.entity_id
_entity_poly.type
_entity_poly.pdbx_seq_one_letter_code
_entity_poly.pdbx_strand_id
1 'polypeptide(L)'
;MTFPALLVSLVDFCRRNALFVIFAGVLLVIFSGWYAAGHLGITTDTDEMFAASLPWRQRAEIFKKLFPQFQDLLVAVIDAKEPEEAENTAASLAQALAEHREHFLSVRRPDASPFLQQEGLLFLDTAQLESLIDRMIDAQPFLGELAKDPSARGLFDALSLLGTGIEHGEVNLAPYRTALAGFHDAMTSALAGRPHPLSWVRLLGGELADLGGQYKFVLVQPRLDHSTLEPGGAATAAIRDAASKLEFVKSGAARVRITGNVALADEEFASVAEGAATGLIGSIVLIALWLFLAVRSWRLIASILMTLGLGLMLTLLFAAAAVGTLNVVSVGFGILF
;
A
#
# COMPACT_ATOMS: atom_id res chain seq x y z
N MET A 1 60.13 1.48 -15.43
CA MET A 1 59.42 2.77 -15.63
C MET A 1 58.91 3.24 -14.29
N THR A 2 59.17 4.48 -13.89
CA THR A 2 58.59 5.05 -12.66
C THR A 2 57.11 5.37 -12.92
N PHE A 3 56.25 5.28 -11.89
CA PHE A 3 54.81 5.56 -12.00
C PHE A 3 54.50 6.91 -12.69
N PRO A 4 55.24 8.02 -12.43
CA PRO A 4 55.03 9.28 -13.15
C PRO A 4 55.31 9.20 -14.65
N ALA A 5 56.31 8.43 -15.07
CA ALA A 5 56.66 8.29 -16.48
C ALA A 5 55.58 7.53 -17.28
N LEU A 6 54.85 6.61 -16.63
CA LEU A 6 53.70 5.92 -17.21
C LEU A 6 52.49 6.84 -17.38
N LEU A 7 52.23 7.71 -16.41
CA LEU A 7 51.13 8.67 -16.51
C LEU A 7 51.37 9.69 -17.63
N VAL A 8 52.60 10.20 -17.74
CA VAL A 8 52.97 11.14 -18.80
C VAL A 8 52.86 10.48 -20.18
N SER A 9 53.35 9.25 -20.35
CA SER A 9 53.25 8.55 -21.64
C SER A 9 51.80 8.26 -22.05
N LEU A 10 50.93 7.93 -21.08
CA LEU A 10 49.50 7.74 -21.31
C LEU A 10 48.82 9.03 -21.78
N VAL A 11 49.08 10.15 -21.10
CA VAL A 11 48.52 11.46 -21.48
C VAL A 11 49.02 11.89 -22.85
N ASP A 12 50.30 11.70 -23.16
CA ASP A 12 50.87 12.01 -24.47
C ASP A 12 50.27 11.14 -25.58
N PHE A 13 49.99 9.86 -25.32
CA PHE A 13 49.27 8.99 -26.24
C PHE A 13 47.85 9.49 -26.50
N CYS A 14 47.11 9.85 -25.44
CA CYS A 14 45.76 10.41 -25.56
C CYS A 14 45.76 11.73 -26.34
N ARG A 15 46.76 12.61 -26.12
CA ARG A 15 46.89 13.88 -26.84
C ARG A 15 47.15 13.66 -28.34
N ARG A 16 48.02 12.72 -28.69
CA ARG A 16 48.37 12.41 -30.10
C ARG A 16 47.20 11.78 -30.84
N ASN A 17 46.34 11.02 -30.14
CA ASN A 17 45.22 10.27 -30.74
C ASN A 17 43.86 10.81 -30.28
N ALA A 18 43.71 12.12 -30.09
CA ALA A 18 42.54 12.73 -29.45
C ALA A 18 41.20 12.33 -30.10
N LEU A 19 41.11 12.31 -31.43
CA LEU A 19 39.89 11.91 -32.14
C LEU A 19 39.49 10.46 -31.87
N PHE A 20 40.48 9.56 -31.82
CA PHE A 20 40.25 8.14 -31.51
C PHE A 20 39.78 7.97 -30.06
N VAL A 21 40.37 8.68 -29.11
CA VAL A 21 39.96 8.64 -27.69
C VAL A 21 38.52 9.12 -27.52
N ILE A 22 38.13 10.21 -28.20
CA ILE A 22 36.75 10.71 -28.17
C ILE A 22 35.79 9.68 -28.75
N PHE A 23 36.11 9.12 -29.93
CA PHE A 23 35.27 8.10 -30.57
C PHE A 23 35.10 6.87 -29.69
N ALA A 24 36.19 6.35 -29.12
CA ALA A 24 36.16 5.23 -28.19
C ALA A 24 35.34 5.55 -26.92
N GLY A 25 35.47 6.77 -26.39
CA GLY A 25 34.68 7.24 -25.25
C GLY A 25 33.18 7.28 -25.55
N VAL A 26 32.78 7.81 -26.72
CA VAL A 26 31.37 7.82 -27.15
C VAL A 26 30.83 6.40 -27.31
N LEU A 27 31.61 5.51 -27.92
CA LEU A 27 31.21 4.11 -28.08
C LEU A 27 31.04 3.41 -26.73
N LEU A 28 31.94 3.69 -25.77
CA LEU A 28 31.80 3.22 -24.39
C LEU A 28 30.55 3.77 -23.70
N VAL A 29 30.22 5.05 -23.85
CA VAL A 29 28.97 5.61 -23.29
C VAL A 29 27.75 4.90 -23.84
N ILE A 30 27.68 4.72 -25.16
CA ILE A 30 26.55 4.04 -25.81
C ILE A 30 26.44 2.60 -25.31
N PHE A 31 27.56 1.88 -25.25
CA PHE A 31 27.60 0.50 -24.74
C PHE A 31 27.19 0.43 -23.27
N SER A 32 27.72 1.31 -22.42
CA SER A 32 27.37 1.43 -21.01
C SER A 32 25.88 1.64 -20.81
N GLY A 33 25.29 2.60 -21.54
CA GLY A 33 23.86 2.90 -21.45
C GLY A 33 22.99 1.72 -21.89
N TRP A 34 23.34 1.07 -23.00
CA TRP A 34 22.62 -0.11 -23.49
C TRP A 34 22.71 -1.30 -22.52
N TYR A 35 23.90 -1.58 -22.00
CA TYR A 35 24.12 -2.69 -21.07
C TYR A 35 23.38 -2.45 -19.74
N ALA A 36 23.52 -1.25 -19.17
CA ALA A 36 22.83 -0.87 -17.94
C ALA A 36 21.30 -0.94 -18.12
N ALA A 37 20.76 -0.47 -19.24
CA ALA A 37 19.31 -0.53 -19.50
C ALA A 37 18.75 -1.97 -19.54
N GLY A 38 19.57 -2.97 -19.90
CA GLY A 38 19.14 -4.37 -19.96
C GLY A 38 19.49 -5.23 -18.74
N HIS A 39 20.48 -4.83 -17.93
CA HIS A 39 21.05 -5.67 -16.86
C HIS A 39 21.05 -5.01 -15.49
N LEU A 40 20.81 -3.70 -15.40
CA LEU A 40 20.72 -2.99 -14.11
C LEU A 40 19.26 -3.00 -13.65
N GLY A 41 18.95 -3.87 -12.71
CA GLY A 41 17.67 -3.90 -12.02
C GLY A 41 17.63 -2.98 -10.81
N ILE A 42 16.43 -2.83 -10.25
CA ILE A 42 16.20 -2.10 -9.00
C ILE A 42 15.55 -3.07 -8.01
N THR A 43 16.05 -3.06 -6.79
CA THR A 43 15.53 -3.88 -5.69
C THR A 43 15.11 -2.95 -4.55
N THR A 44 13.87 -3.12 -4.11
CA THR A 44 13.34 -2.43 -2.93
C THR A 44 13.38 -3.34 -1.69
N ASP A 45 13.96 -4.54 -1.80
CA ASP A 45 14.09 -5.47 -0.69
C ASP A 45 15.25 -5.07 0.24
N THR A 46 14.90 -4.59 1.43
CA THR A 46 15.87 -4.24 2.47
C THR A 46 16.65 -5.44 3.01
N ASP A 47 16.11 -6.65 2.86
CA ASP A 47 16.77 -7.86 3.35
C ASP A 47 18.07 -8.19 2.57
N GLU A 48 18.20 -7.70 1.34
CA GLU A 48 19.41 -7.87 0.52
C GLU A 48 20.61 -7.06 1.05
N MET A 49 20.36 -6.08 1.93
CA MET A 49 21.43 -5.33 2.60
C MET A 49 22.18 -6.18 3.63
N PHE A 50 21.62 -7.33 4.03
CA PHE A 50 22.17 -8.21 5.05
C PHE A 50 22.67 -9.51 4.46
N ALA A 51 23.86 -9.96 4.91
CA ALA A 51 24.45 -11.20 4.44
C ALA A 51 23.53 -12.41 4.69
N ALA A 52 23.31 -13.21 3.66
CA ALA A 52 22.47 -14.41 3.72
C ALA A 52 22.95 -15.49 4.71
N SER A 53 24.23 -15.42 5.13
CA SER A 53 24.82 -16.31 6.12
C SER A 53 24.37 -16.05 7.55
N LEU A 54 23.73 -14.90 7.82
CA LEU A 54 23.27 -14.56 9.16
C LEU A 54 22.18 -15.54 9.64
N PRO A 55 22.24 -16.04 10.89
CA PRO A 55 21.28 -17.03 11.37
C PRO A 55 19.81 -16.60 11.28
N TRP A 56 19.52 -15.32 11.51
CA TRP A 56 18.17 -14.78 11.40
C TRP A 56 17.70 -14.68 9.94
N ARG A 57 18.59 -14.38 8.98
CA ARG A 57 18.27 -14.37 7.54
C ARG A 57 17.92 -15.78 7.06
N GLN A 58 18.68 -16.79 7.48
CA GLN A 58 18.36 -18.18 7.15
C GLN A 58 16.98 -18.59 7.66
N ARG A 59 16.62 -18.18 8.89
CA ARG A 59 15.29 -18.44 9.45
C ARG A 59 14.19 -17.68 8.71
N ALA A 60 14.43 -16.42 8.35
CA ALA A 60 13.51 -15.62 7.55
C ALA A 60 13.27 -16.27 6.17
N GLU A 61 14.31 -16.75 5.50
CA GLU A 61 14.21 -17.46 4.23
C GLU A 61 13.45 -18.80 4.35
N ILE A 62 13.63 -19.53 5.46
CA ILE A 62 12.83 -20.72 5.75
C ILE A 62 11.35 -20.35 5.94
N PHE A 63 11.05 -19.31 6.72
CA PHE A 63 9.69 -18.85 6.94
C PHE A 63 9.03 -18.41 5.62
N LYS A 64 9.74 -17.61 4.82
CA LYS A 64 9.38 -17.17 3.46
C LYS A 64 8.99 -18.37 2.57
N LYS A 65 9.82 -19.42 2.55
CA LYS A 65 9.55 -20.65 1.77
C LYS A 65 8.38 -21.48 2.28
N LEU A 66 8.19 -21.56 3.60
CA LEU A 66 7.12 -22.35 4.21
C LEU A 66 5.76 -21.64 4.17
N PHE A 67 5.76 -20.31 4.13
CA PHE A 67 4.55 -19.50 4.14
C PHE A 67 4.55 -18.44 3.01
N PRO A 68 4.60 -18.87 1.74
CA PRO A 68 4.67 -17.96 0.59
C PRO A 68 3.47 -17.00 0.51
N GLN A 69 2.35 -17.37 1.13
CA GLN A 69 1.15 -16.55 1.21
C GLN A 69 1.31 -15.29 2.08
N PHE A 70 2.36 -15.16 2.89
CA PHE A 70 2.59 -13.94 3.70
C PHE A 70 3.67 -13.04 3.10
N GLN A 71 4.17 -13.39 1.92
CA GLN A 71 5.16 -12.61 1.20
C GLN A 71 4.49 -11.62 0.26
N ASP A 72 5.17 -10.50 0.05
CA ASP A 72 4.82 -9.49 -0.95
C ASP A 72 3.33 -9.14 -0.91
N LEU A 73 2.87 -8.72 0.27
CA LEU A 73 1.48 -8.38 0.49
C LEU A 73 1.24 -6.88 0.31
N LEU A 74 0.22 -6.59 -0.48
CA LEU A 74 -0.54 -5.35 -0.39
C LEU A 74 -1.71 -5.58 0.57
N VAL A 75 -1.93 -4.63 1.48
CA VAL A 75 -2.99 -4.67 2.47
C VAL A 75 -3.88 -3.47 2.25
N ALA A 76 -5.09 -3.70 1.74
CA ALA A 76 -6.11 -2.67 1.74
C ALA A 76 -6.78 -2.62 3.12
N VAL A 77 -6.74 -1.46 3.75
CA VAL A 77 -7.35 -1.15 5.06
C VAL A 77 -8.58 -0.30 4.78
N ILE A 78 -9.75 -0.81 5.12
CA ILE A 78 -11.04 -0.18 4.88
C ILE A 78 -11.62 0.31 6.21
N ASP A 79 -11.88 1.61 6.31
CA ASP A 79 -12.68 2.22 7.37
C ASP A 79 -13.97 2.81 6.79
N ALA A 80 -15.05 2.74 7.54
CA ALA A 80 -16.30 3.41 7.18
C ALA A 80 -16.96 4.00 8.42
N LYS A 81 -18.00 4.82 8.21
CA LYS A 81 -18.78 5.38 9.31
C LYS A 81 -19.51 4.28 10.07
N GLU A 82 -20.11 3.34 9.34
CA GLU A 82 -20.80 2.20 9.91
C GLU A 82 -20.12 0.85 9.59
N PRO A 83 -20.16 -0.12 10.53
CA PRO A 83 -19.56 -1.44 10.33
C PRO A 83 -20.06 -2.18 9.07
N GLU A 84 -21.33 -2.03 8.74
CA GLU A 84 -21.98 -2.65 7.59
C GLU A 84 -21.45 -2.10 6.26
N GLU A 85 -21.19 -0.78 6.21
CA GLU A 85 -20.59 -0.13 5.04
C GLU A 85 -19.14 -0.59 4.85
N ALA A 86 -18.38 -0.74 5.94
CA ALA A 86 -17.01 -1.24 5.91
C ALA A 86 -16.97 -2.70 5.41
N GLU A 87 -17.86 -3.55 5.93
CA GLU A 87 -17.98 -4.95 5.53
C GLU A 87 -18.35 -5.09 4.05
N ASN A 88 -19.37 -4.34 3.59
CA ASN A 88 -19.80 -4.39 2.20
C ASN A 88 -18.71 -3.83 1.25
N THR A 89 -18.04 -2.75 1.66
CA THR A 89 -16.91 -2.20 0.88
C THR A 89 -15.77 -3.20 0.78
N ALA A 90 -15.40 -3.87 1.88
CA ALA A 90 -14.35 -4.88 1.87
C ALA A 90 -14.74 -6.11 1.02
N ALA A 91 -15.99 -6.57 1.10
CA ALA A 91 -16.50 -7.66 0.27
C ALA A 91 -16.48 -7.32 -1.22
N SER A 92 -17.02 -6.14 -1.57
CA SER A 92 -17.06 -5.65 -2.95
C SER A 92 -15.67 -5.41 -3.52
N LEU A 93 -14.74 -4.86 -2.72
CA LEU A 93 -13.35 -4.70 -3.12
C LEU A 93 -12.68 -6.05 -3.36
N ALA A 94 -12.81 -7.00 -2.42
CA ALA A 94 -12.21 -8.32 -2.57
C ALA A 94 -12.74 -9.06 -3.81
N GLN A 95 -14.04 -8.95 -4.10
CA GLN A 95 -14.64 -9.52 -5.30
C GLN A 95 -14.08 -8.86 -6.57
N ALA A 96 -14.06 -7.54 -6.64
CA ALA A 96 -13.52 -6.81 -7.79
C ALA A 96 -12.05 -7.17 -8.06
N LEU A 97 -11.22 -7.23 -7.01
CA LEU A 97 -9.81 -7.60 -7.15
C LEU A 97 -9.61 -9.06 -7.57
N ALA A 98 -10.50 -9.97 -7.14
CA ALA A 98 -10.41 -11.39 -7.51
C ALA A 98 -10.65 -11.63 -9.02
N GLU A 99 -11.31 -10.71 -9.71
CA GLU A 99 -11.52 -10.76 -11.17
C GLU A 99 -10.25 -10.37 -11.96
N HIS A 100 -9.38 -9.54 -11.37
CA HIS A 100 -8.16 -9.01 -11.99
C HIS A 100 -6.92 -9.92 -11.81
N ARG A 101 -6.97 -11.14 -12.37
CA ARG A 101 -5.89 -12.15 -12.25
C ARG A 101 -4.58 -11.77 -12.96
N GLU A 102 -4.61 -10.76 -13.82
CA GLU A 102 -3.43 -10.21 -14.47
C GLU A 102 -2.53 -9.45 -13.49
N HIS A 103 -3.10 -8.80 -12.47
CA HIS A 103 -2.37 -8.01 -11.48
C HIS A 103 -2.18 -8.74 -10.15
N PHE A 104 -3.06 -9.69 -9.81
CA PHE A 104 -3.08 -10.32 -8.49
C PHE A 104 -2.94 -11.84 -8.57
N LEU A 105 -2.04 -12.39 -7.76
CA LEU A 105 -1.84 -13.83 -7.56
C LEU A 105 -2.90 -14.39 -6.60
N SER A 106 -3.19 -13.68 -5.52
CA SER A 106 -4.22 -14.05 -4.56
C SER A 106 -4.87 -12.84 -3.92
N VAL A 107 -6.15 -12.97 -3.58
CA VAL A 107 -6.94 -11.99 -2.82
C VAL A 107 -7.61 -12.76 -1.69
N ARG A 108 -7.43 -12.29 -0.46
CA ARG A 108 -7.94 -12.95 0.75
C ARG A 108 -8.49 -11.94 1.74
N ARG A 109 -9.54 -12.37 2.43
CA ARG A 109 -10.14 -11.68 3.56
C ARG A 109 -9.99 -12.57 4.80
N PRO A 110 -9.04 -12.28 5.71
CA PRO A 110 -8.83 -13.11 6.90
C PRO A 110 -10.06 -13.16 7.81
N ASP A 111 -10.84 -12.09 7.83
CA ASP A 111 -12.07 -11.92 8.61
C ASP A 111 -13.27 -12.64 8.00
N ALA A 112 -13.36 -12.70 6.67
CA ALA A 112 -14.46 -13.35 5.95
C ALA A 112 -14.26 -14.87 5.80
N SER A 113 -14.12 -15.57 6.93
CA SER A 113 -14.02 -17.03 6.98
C SER A 113 -15.41 -17.66 7.18
N PRO A 114 -15.80 -18.68 6.38
CA PRO A 114 -17.04 -19.42 6.61
C PRO A 114 -17.14 -20.00 8.02
N PHE A 115 -15.99 -20.41 8.58
CA PHE A 115 -15.92 -20.91 9.96
C PHE A 115 -16.23 -19.79 10.97
N LEU A 116 -15.65 -18.59 10.80
CA LEU A 116 -15.92 -17.47 11.72
C LEU A 116 -17.34 -16.93 11.57
N GLN A 117 -17.96 -17.05 10.40
CA GLN A 117 -19.36 -16.69 10.21
C GLN A 117 -20.31 -17.63 10.97
N GLN A 118 -19.97 -18.91 11.08
CA GLN A 118 -20.79 -19.91 11.78
C GLN A 118 -20.48 -19.96 13.28
N GLU A 119 -19.21 -19.98 13.63
CA GLU A 119 -18.72 -20.27 14.98
C GLU A 119 -18.11 -19.05 15.67
N GLY A 120 -18.22 -17.85 15.08
CA GLY A 120 -17.57 -16.63 15.60
C GLY A 120 -17.99 -16.25 17.01
N LEU A 121 -19.24 -16.55 17.40
CA LEU A 121 -19.74 -16.29 18.76
C LEU A 121 -19.10 -17.19 19.82
N LEU A 122 -18.52 -18.34 19.43
CA LEU A 122 -17.84 -19.24 20.36
C LEU A 122 -16.48 -18.71 20.84
N PHE A 123 -16.00 -17.62 20.25
CA PHE A 123 -14.78 -16.92 20.71
C PHE A 123 -15.05 -15.94 21.86
N LEU A 124 -16.32 -15.70 22.22
CA LEU A 124 -16.68 -14.86 23.34
C LEU A 124 -16.57 -15.61 24.67
N ASP A 125 -16.33 -14.87 25.75
CA ASP A 125 -16.43 -15.44 27.10
C ASP A 125 -17.87 -15.86 27.39
N THR A 126 -18.05 -16.92 28.19
CA THR A 126 -19.37 -17.50 28.47
C THR A 126 -20.39 -16.46 28.97
N ALA A 127 -19.96 -15.55 29.85
CA ALA A 127 -20.83 -14.49 30.37
C ALA A 127 -21.25 -13.46 29.31
N GLN A 128 -20.35 -13.14 28.37
CA GLN A 128 -20.67 -12.24 27.26
C GLN A 128 -21.65 -12.90 26.28
N LEU A 129 -21.44 -14.19 26.00
CA LEU A 129 -22.33 -14.97 25.14
C LEU A 129 -23.72 -15.13 25.75
N GLU A 130 -23.82 -15.45 27.04
CA GLU A 130 -25.10 -15.54 27.76
C GLU A 130 -25.86 -14.22 27.70
N SER A 131 -25.18 -13.10 27.99
CA SER A 131 -25.78 -11.76 27.89
C SER A 131 -26.24 -11.40 26.47
N LEU A 132 -25.51 -11.85 25.43
CA LEU A 132 -25.92 -11.64 24.05
C LEU A 132 -27.15 -12.48 23.69
N ILE A 133 -27.20 -13.75 24.14
CA ILE A 133 -28.34 -14.64 23.92
C ILE A 133 -29.59 -14.07 24.59
N ASP A 134 -29.51 -13.63 25.85
CA ASP A 134 -30.64 -13.02 26.57
C ASP A 134 -31.17 -11.79 25.83
N ARG A 135 -30.29 -10.91 25.35
CA ARG A 135 -30.69 -9.74 24.53
C ARG A 135 -31.38 -10.14 23.24
N MET A 136 -30.92 -11.20 22.56
CA MET A 136 -31.56 -11.69 21.33
C MET A 136 -32.93 -12.32 21.60
N ILE A 137 -33.08 -13.04 22.72
CA ILE A 137 -34.37 -13.62 23.15
C ILE A 137 -35.37 -12.51 23.45
N ASP A 138 -34.97 -11.49 24.21
CA ASP A 138 -35.81 -10.33 24.53
C ASP A 138 -36.25 -9.61 23.25
N ALA A 139 -35.36 -9.46 22.28
CA ALA A 139 -35.63 -8.79 21.01
C ALA A 139 -36.39 -9.66 19.99
N GLN A 140 -36.64 -10.95 20.25
CA GLN A 140 -37.21 -11.89 19.28
C GLN A 140 -38.55 -11.42 18.65
N PRO A 141 -39.52 -10.84 19.39
CA PRO A 141 -40.77 -10.37 18.78
C PRO A 141 -40.53 -9.26 17.74
N PHE A 142 -39.62 -8.34 18.05
CA PHE A 142 -39.24 -7.25 17.15
C PHE A 142 -38.48 -7.78 15.92
N LEU A 143 -37.49 -8.64 16.14
CA LEU A 143 -36.70 -9.26 15.06
C LEU A 143 -37.56 -10.13 14.14
N GLY A 144 -38.55 -10.83 14.70
CA GLY A 144 -39.48 -11.66 13.94
C GLY A 144 -40.36 -10.85 12.98
N GLU A 145 -40.77 -9.64 13.36
CA GLU A 145 -41.56 -8.78 12.47
C GLU A 145 -40.68 -8.12 11.40
N LEU A 146 -39.50 -7.63 11.78
CA LEU A 146 -38.54 -7.06 10.85
C LEU A 146 -38.04 -8.08 9.81
N ALA A 147 -37.88 -9.35 10.21
CA ALA A 147 -37.51 -10.42 9.29
C ALA A 147 -38.59 -10.72 8.24
N LYS A 148 -39.87 -10.47 8.55
CA LYS A 148 -40.98 -10.63 7.58
C LYS A 148 -41.05 -9.45 6.61
N ASP A 149 -40.86 -8.24 7.11
CA ASP A 149 -40.87 -7.02 6.29
C ASP A 149 -39.66 -6.12 6.64
N PRO A 150 -38.52 -6.29 5.95
CA PRO A 150 -37.31 -5.49 6.15
C PRO A 150 -37.39 -4.11 5.48
N SER A 151 -38.59 -3.51 5.43
CA SER A 151 -38.82 -2.16 4.92
C SER A 151 -39.06 -1.17 6.06
N ALA A 152 -39.01 0.13 5.73
CA ALA A 152 -39.36 1.17 6.70
C ALA A 152 -40.78 0.99 7.26
N ARG A 153 -41.72 0.48 6.45
CA ARG A 153 -43.08 0.20 6.89
C ARG A 153 -43.09 -0.88 7.98
N GLY A 154 -42.47 -2.03 7.72
CA GLY A 154 -42.36 -3.11 8.69
C GLY A 154 -41.64 -2.70 9.98
N LEU A 155 -40.61 -1.86 9.86
CA LEU A 155 -39.93 -1.28 11.01
C LEU A 155 -40.86 -0.40 11.87
N PHE A 156 -41.63 0.50 11.25
CA PHE A 156 -42.58 1.35 11.98
C PHE A 156 -43.76 0.57 12.56
N ASP A 157 -44.22 -0.48 11.86
CA ASP A 157 -45.24 -1.40 12.37
C ASP A 157 -44.72 -2.14 13.61
N ALA A 158 -43.47 -2.63 13.59
CA ALA A 158 -42.83 -3.27 14.74
C ALA A 158 -42.66 -2.31 15.95
N LEU A 159 -42.29 -1.05 15.69
CA LEU A 159 -42.23 -0.01 16.72
C LEU A 159 -43.62 0.34 17.28
N SER A 160 -44.66 0.33 16.45
CA SER A 160 -46.05 0.54 16.89
C SER A 160 -46.52 -0.59 17.81
N LEU A 161 -46.15 -1.84 17.51
CA LEU A 161 -46.46 -3.00 18.37
C LEU A 161 -45.81 -2.86 19.76
N LEU A 162 -44.55 -2.41 19.81
CA LEU A 162 -43.90 -2.08 21.08
C LEU A 162 -44.65 -0.98 21.83
N GLY A 163 -45.09 0.07 21.12
CA GLY A 163 -45.97 1.13 21.63
C GLY A 163 -47.22 0.57 22.32
N THR A 164 -47.95 -0.32 21.63
CA THR A 164 -49.16 -0.93 22.19
C THR A 164 -48.87 -1.81 23.41
N GLY A 165 -47.76 -2.54 23.45
CA GLY A 165 -47.38 -3.35 24.62
C GLY A 165 -47.04 -2.52 25.86
N ILE A 166 -46.51 -1.31 25.67
CA ILE A 166 -46.25 -0.34 26.74
C ILE A 166 -47.57 0.19 27.31
N GLU A 167 -48.53 0.53 26.45
CA GLU A 167 -49.84 1.03 26.87
C GLU A 167 -50.61 0.01 27.72
N HIS A 168 -50.43 -1.28 27.46
CA HIS A 168 -51.04 -2.37 28.23
C HIS A 168 -50.25 -2.71 29.52
N GLY A 169 -49.11 -2.06 29.77
CA GLY A 169 -48.27 -2.30 30.95
C GLY A 169 -47.49 -3.62 30.91
N GLU A 170 -47.39 -4.24 29.74
CA GLU A 170 -46.83 -5.59 29.55
C GLU A 170 -45.33 -5.58 29.21
N VAL A 171 -44.74 -4.40 28.96
CA VAL A 171 -43.36 -4.29 28.43
C VAL A 171 -42.49 -3.33 29.25
N ASN A 172 -41.34 -3.82 29.71
CA ASN A 172 -40.27 -3.01 30.28
C ASN A 172 -39.41 -2.39 29.16
N LEU A 173 -39.31 -1.06 29.13
CA LEU A 173 -38.56 -0.31 28.12
C LEU A 173 -37.04 -0.22 28.37
N ALA A 174 -36.58 -0.52 29.58
CA ALA A 174 -35.17 -0.35 29.95
C ALA A 174 -34.20 -1.08 29.01
N PRO A 175 -34.45 -2.33 28.57
CA PRO A 175 -33.56 -3.04 27.65
C PRO A 175 -33.48 -2.41 26.25
N TYR A 176 -34.54 -1.74 25.81
CA TYR A 176 -34.65 -1.17 24.45
C TYR A 176 -34.15 0.26 24.34
N ARG A 177 -33.75 0.89 25.45
CA ARG A 177 -33.38 2.31 25.49
C ARG A 177 -32.27 2.67 24.50
N THR A 178 -31.25 1.82 24.38
CA THR A 178 -30.13 2.04 23.44
C THR A 178 -30.59 1.96 21.99
N ALA A 179 -31.44 0.98 21.66
CA ALA A 179 -31.99 0.85 20.31
C ALA A 179 -32.89 2.04 19.95
N LEU A 180 -33.78 2.44 20.86
CA LEU A 180 -34.65 3.62 20.70
C LEU A 180 -33.85 4.91 20.53
N ALA A 181 -32.74 5.07 21.26
CA ALA A 181 -31.82 6.19 21.08
C ALA A 181 -31.15 6.16 19.69
N GLY A 182 -30.71 4.99 19.21
CA GLY A 182 -30.17 4.85 17.86
C GLY A 182 -31.18 5.22 16.76
N PHE A 183 -32.43 4.80 16.89
CA PHE A 183 -33.51 5.22 15.98
C PHE A 183 -33.78 6.72 16.07
N HIS A 184 -33.81 7.28 17.28
CA HIS A 184 -33.98 8.72 17.49
C HIS A 184 -32.87 9.53 16.81
N ASP A 185 -31.61 9.13 16.98
CA ASP A 185 -30.45 9.81 16.40
C ASP A 185 -30.46 9.71 14.87
N ALA A 186 -30.81 8.56 14.31
CA ALA A 186 -30.94 8.40 12.86
C ALA A 186 -32.05 9.30 12.28
N MET A 187 -33.23 9.35 12.92
CA MET A 187 -34.35 10.19 12.49
C MET A 187 -34.05 11.69 12.63
N THR A 188 -33.50 12.12 13.76
CA THR A 188 -33.16 13.53 13.99
C THR A 188 -32.06 14.00 13.03
N SER A 189 -31.06 13.16 12.75
CA SER A 189 -30.02 13.45 11.76
C SER A 189 -30.59 13.57 10.35
N ALA A 190 -31.53 12.70 9.97
CA ALA A 190 -32.23 12.79 8.70
C ALA A 190 -33.07 14.08 8.59
N LEU A 191 -33.81 14.45 9.64
CA LEU A 191 -34.59 15.69 9.71
C LEU A 191 -33.70 16.95 9.65
N ALA A 192 -32.48 16.87 10.16
CA ALA A 192 -31.47 17.93 10.07
C ALA A 192 -30.78 18.02 8.69
N GLY A 193 -31.23 17.25 7.70
CA GLY A 193 -30.64 17.21 6.35
C GLY A 193 -29.31 16.47 6.27
N ARG A 194 -28.96 15.69 7.29
CA ARG A 194 -27.73 14.88 7.36
C ARG A 194 -28.09 13.42 7.63
N PRO A 195 -28.77 12.72 6.72
CA PRO A 195 -29.12 11.32 6.94
C PRO A 195 -27.85 10.48 7.14
N HIS A 196 -27.84 9.66 8.19
CA HIS A 196 -26.79 8.67 8.46
C HIS A 196 -27.47 7.31 8.60
N PRO A 197 -26.91 6.23 8.02
CA PRO A 197 -27.48 4.89 8.15
C PRO A 197 -27.52 4.44 9.61
N LEU A 198 -28.55 3.68 9.97
CA LEU A 198 -28.61 2.99 11.25
C LEU A 198 -27.75 1.73 11.19
N SER A 199 -26.79 1.57 12.11
CA SER A 199 -26.05 0.31 12.26
C SER A 199 -26.83 -0.70 13.10
N TRP A 200 -27.27 -1.76 12.46
CA TRP A 200 -27.91 -2.92 13.08
C TRP A 200 -26.94 -3.72 13.93
N VAL A 201 -25.67 -3.82 13.49
CA VAL A 201 -24.61 -4.51 14.23
C VAL A 201 -24.37 -3.83 15.57
N ARG A 202 -24.28 -2.49 15.60
CA ARG A 202 -24.14 -1.74 16.87
C ARG A 202 -25.41 -1.79 17.70
N LEU A 203 -26.58 -1.70 17.07
CA LEU A 203 -27.85 -1.70 17.78
C LEU A 203 -28.12 -3.03 18.52
N LEU A 204 -27.83 -4.17 17.89
CA LEU A 204 -28.06 -5.50 18.45
C LEU A 204 -26.84 -6.05 19.22
N GLY A 205 -25.65 -5.77 18.72
CA GLY A 205 -24.38 -6.22 19.32
C GLY A 205 -23.93 -5.37 20.51
N GLY A 206 -24.38 -4.11 20.61
CA GLY A 206 -23.93 -3.18 21.64
C GLY A 206 -22.42 -3.04 21.64
N GLU A 207 -21.80 -3.09 22.82
CA GLU A 207 -20.34 -3.00 22.98
C GLU A 207 -19.57 -4.14 22.28
N LEU A 208 -20.22 -5.29 21.99
CA LEU A 208 -19.59 -6.40 21.26
C LEU A 208 -19.32 -6.04 19.79
N ALA A 209 -20.07 -5.09 19.23
CA ALA A 209 -19.86 -4.61 17.86
C ALA A 209 -18.48 -3.99 17.67
N ASP A 210 -17.93 -3.38 18.73
CA ASP A 210 -16.64 -2.70 18.67
C ASP A 210 -15.46 -3.66 18.85
N LEU A 211 -15.68 -4.90 19.34
CA LEU A 211 -14.63 -5.93 19.47
C LEU A 211 -14.06 -6.36 18.11
N GLY A 212 -14.86 -6.27 17.04
CA GLY A 212 -14.42 -6.56 15.68
C GLY A 212 -13.45 -5.54 15.09
N GLY A 213 -13.21 -4.43 15.80
CA GLY A 213 -12.38 -3.32 15.33
C GLY A 213 -13.08 -2.46 14.28
N GLN A 214 -12.50 -1.27 14.03
CA GLN A 214 -13.04 -0.30 13.08
C GLN A 214 -12.62 -0.56 11.63
N TYR A 215 -11.62 -1.43 11.43
CA TYR A 215 -11.00 -1.64 10.14
C TYR A 215 -11.32 -3.03 9.59
N LYS A 216 -11.57 -3.09 8.29
CA LYS A 216 -11.63 -4.32 7.53
C LYS A 216 -10.39 -4.43 6.66
N PHE A 217 -9.93 -5.65 6.44
CA PHE A 217 -8.68 -5.91 5.73
C PHE A 217 -8.91 -6.79 4.51
N VAL A 218 -8.37 -6.37 3.38
CA VAL A 218 -8.25 -7.20 2.17
C VAL A 218 -6.76 -7.37 1.87
N LEU A 219 -6.26 -8.59 2.03
CA LEU A 219 -4.87 -8.96 1.75
C LEU A 219 -4.76 -9.41 0.30
N VAL A 220 -3.79 -8.84 -0.41
CA VAL A 220 -3.61 -9.07 -1.85
C VAL A 220 -2.14 -9.36 -2.10
N GLN A 221 -1.85 -10.41 -2.85
CA GLN A 221 -0.51 -10.69 -3.33
C GLN A 221 -0.42 -10.26 -4.81
N PRO A 222 0.32 -9.19 -5.15
CA PRO A 222 0.43 -8.70 -6.51
C PRO A 222 1.44 -9.51 -7.32
N ARG A 223 1.37 -9.37 -8.64
CA ARG A 223 2.47 -9.71 -9.54
C ARG A 223 3.42 -8.52 -9.63
N LEU A 224 4.66 -8.70 -9.19
CA LEU A 224 5.67 -7.65 -9.19
C LEU A 224 6.38 -7.56 -10.55
N ASP A 225 6.63 -6.34 -11.02
CA ASP A 225 7.44 -6.05 -12.21
C ASP A 225 8.73 -5.30 -11.84
N HIS A 226 9.80 -6.07 -11.61
CA HIS A 226 11.12 -5.55 -11.24
C HIS A 226 11.85 -4.80 -12.36
N SER A 227 11.27 -4.68 -13.56
CA SER A 227 11.81 -3.82 -14.62
C SER A 227 11.43 -2.34 -14.43
N THR A 228 10.48 -2.07 -13.52
CA THR A 228 9.99 -0.73 -13.23
C THR A 228 10.52 -0.21 -11.90
N LEU A 229 10.45 1.12 -11.72
CA LEU A 229 10.88 1.78 -10.47
C LEU A 229 10.03 1.36 -9.26
N GLU A 230 8.76 1.06 -9.48
CA GLU A 230 7.78 0.64 -8.46
C GLU A 230 7.23 -0.74 -8.84
N PRO A 231 7.89 -1.84 -8.42
CA PRO A 231 7.48 -3.18 -8.81
C PRO A 231 6.03 -3.53 -8.51
N GLY A 232 5.44 -2.99 -7.44
CA GLY A 232 4.03 -3.15 -7.09
C GLY A 232 3.12 -2.00 -7.55
N GLY A 233 3.64 -0.98 -8.24
CA GLY A 233 2.93 0.25 -8.58
C GLY A 233 1.68 0.01 -9.42
N ALA A 234 1.77 -0.85 -10.44
CA ALA A 234 0.61 -1.21 -11.28
C ALA A 234 -0.51 -1.89 -10.47
N ALA A 235 -0.15 -2.77 -9.53
CA ALA A 235 -1.12 -3.45 -8.67
C ALA A 235 -1.74 -2.49 -7.64
N THR A 236 -0.95 -1.60 -7.05
CA THR A 236 -1.44 -0.53 -6.18
C THR A 236 -2.41 0.39 -6.91
N ALA A 237 -2.10 0.77 -8.15
CA ALA A 237 -2.97 1.59 -8.99
C ALA A 237 -4.29 0.87 -9.30
N ALA A 238 -4.24 -0.42 -9.62
CA ALA A 238 -5.44 -1.24 -9.85
C ALA A 238 -6.33 -1.32 -8.59
N ILE A 239 -5.75 -1.45 -7.38
CA ILE A 239 -6.52 -1.39 -6.13
C ILE A 239 -7.20 -0.04 -5.96
N ARG A 240 -6.49 1.07 -6.21
CA ARG A 240 -7.07 2.43 -6.09
C ARG A 240 -8.20 2.63 -7.10
N ASP A 241 -8.03 2.19 -8.34
CA ASP A 241 -9.06 2.28 -9.38
C ASP A 241 -10.30 1.47 -9.01
N ALA A 242 -10.13 0.20 -8.60
CA ALA A 242 -11.23 -0.65 -8.13
C ALA A 242 -11.96 -0.03 -6.93
N ALA A 243 -11.22 0.46 -5.93
CA ALA A 243 -11.79 1.11 -4.74
C ALA A 243 -12.58 2.37 -5.11
N SER A 244 -12.09 3.20 -6.04
CA SER A 244 -12.77 4.43 -6.47
C SER A 244 -14.12 4.20 -7.14
N LYS A 245 -14.36 2.98 -7.65
CA LYS A 245 -15.61 2.60 -8.31
C LYS A 245 -16.71 2.18 -7.33
N LEU A 246 -16.35 1.84 -6.10
CA LEU A 246 -17.27 1.35 -5.07
C LEU A 246 -18.21 2.45 -4.56
N GLU A 247 -19.45 2.08 -4.26
CA GLU A 247 -20.53 3.00 -3.88
C GLU A 247 -20.20 3.82 -2.63
N PHE A 248 -19.81 3.17 -1.53
CA PHE A 248 -19.52 3.84 -0.25
C PHE A 248 -18.23 4.67 -0.29
N VAL A 249 -17.30 4.34 -1.19
CA VAL A 249 -16.09 5.16 -1.41
C VAL A 249 -16.46 6.42 -2.20
N LYS A 250 -17.32 6.30 -3.22
CA LYS A 250 -17.83 7.45 -3.99
C LYS A 250 -18.66 8.42 -3.15
N SER A 251 -19.48 7.89 -2.23
CA SER A 251 -20.27 8.72 -1.32
C SER A 251 -19.45 9.35 -0.19
N GLY A 252 -18.19 8.91 0.00
CA GLY A 252 -17.32 9.33 1.10
C GLY A 252 -17.69 8.71 2.46
N ALA A 253 -18.54 7.69 2.46
CA ALA A 253 -18.93 6.94 3.66
C ALA A 253 -17.84 5.93 4.09
N ALA A 254 -17.09 5.40 3.13
CA ALA A 254 -15.94 4.52 3.34
C ALA A 254 -14.66 5.10 2.75
N ARG A 255 -13.52 4.75 3.34
CA ARG A 255 -12.18 5.09 2.87
C ARG A 255 -11.36 3.80 2.77
N VAL A 256 -10.56 3.72 1.70
CA VAL A 256 -9.63 2.61 1.46
C VAL A 256 -8.22 3.18 1.48
N ARG A 257 -7.41 2.72 2.44
CA ARG A 257 -5.97 2.99 2.52
C ARG A 257 -5.22 1.73 2.10
N ILE A 258 -4.00 1.89 1.60
CA ILE A 258 -3.16 0.77 1.16
C ILE A 258 -1.88 0.81 2.00
N THR A 259 -1.47 -0.35 2.49
CA THR A 259 -0.21 -0.58 3.20
C THR A 259 0.32 -1.97 2.84
N GLY A 260 1.26 -2.50 3.61
CA GLY A 260 1.94 -3.77 3.34
C GLY A 260 3.37 -3.53 2.85
N ASN A 261 4.17 -4.60 2.86
CA ASN A 261 5.60 -4.50 2.57
C ASN A 261 5.85 -3.95 1.15
N VAL A 262 5.05 -4.36 0.17
CA VAL A 262 5.19 -3.88 -1.22
C VAL A 262 4.87 -2.38 -1.32
N ALA A 263 3.74 -1.94 -0.75
CA ALA A 263 3.33 -0.53 -0.82
C ALA A 263 4.35 0.40 -0.15
N LEU A 264 4.85 -0.01 1.03
CA LEU A 264 5.86 0.76 1.76
C LEU A 264 7.18 0.82 1.00
N ALA A 265 7.63 -0.31 0.45
CA ALA A 265 8.88 -0.39 -0.29
C ALA A 265 8.86 0.45 -1.59
N ASP A 266 7.73 0.44 -2.31
CA ASP A 266 7.53 1.27 -3.50
C ASP A 266 7.52 2.77 -3.12
N GLU A 267 6.81 3.15 -2.05
CA GLU A 267 6.71 4.55 -1.63
C GLU A 267 8.06 5.11 -1.11
N GLU A 268 8.83 4.31 -0.36
CA GLU A 268 10.19 4.65 0.05
C GLU A 268 11.10 4.86 -1.16
N PHE A 269 11.05 3.95 -2.15
CA PHE A 269 11.89 4.07 -3.34
C PHE A 269 11.48 5.27 -4.22
N ALA A 270 10.18 5.48 -4.43
CA ALA A 270 9.65 6.61 -5.19
C ALA A 270 10.11 7.95 -4.59
N SER A 271 10.04 8.08 -3.26
CA SER A 271 10.50 9.29 -2.56
C SER A 271 11.99 9.56 -2.77
N VAL A 272 12.81 8.49 -2.78
CA VAL A 272 14.26 8.60 -3.04
C VAL A 272 14.53 8.92 -4.51
N ALA A 273 13.81 8.32 -5.45
CA ALA A 273 13.96 8.58 -6.87
C ALA A 273 13.59 10.04 -7.23
N GLU A 274 12.50 10.56 -6.69
CA GLU A 274 12.09 11.97 -6.88
C GLU A 274 13.13 12.93 -6.30
N GLY A 275 13.65 12.64 -5.10
CA GLY A 275 14.75 13.37 -4.48
C GLY A 275 16.07 13.28 -5.27
N ALA A 276 16.35 12.13 -5.89
CA ALA A 276 17.57 11.91 -6.64
C ALA A 276 17.61 12.69 -7.95
N ALA A 277 16.49 12.74 -8.69
CA ALA A 277 16.40 13.50 -9.94
C ALA A 277 16.58 15.01 -9.71
N THR A 278 15.87 15.56 -8.72
CA THR A 278 15.98 16.98 -8.34
C THR A 278 17.37 17.31 -7.79
N GLY A 279 17.91 16.43 -6.94
CA GLY A 279 19.28 16.54 -6.40
C GLY A 279 20.35 16.53 -7.48
N LEU A 280 20.27 15.61 -8.45
CA LEU A 280 21.24 15.51 -9.55
C LEU A 280 21.27 16.79 -10.39
N ILE A 281 20.11 17.32 -10.75
CA ILE A 281 20.01 18.59 -11.51
C ILE A 281 20.63 19.73 -10.68
N GLY A 282 20.28 19.82 -9.40
CA GLY A 282 20.84 20.82 -8.48
C GLY A 282 22.37 20.73 -8.38
N SER A 283 22.91 19.52 -8.21
CA SER A 283 24.35 19.26 -8.17
C SER A 283 25.05 19.64 -9.47
N ILE A 284 24.50 19.27 -10.63
CA ILE A 284 25.10 19.63 -11.93
C ILE A 284 25.13 21.15 -12.12
N VAL A 285 24.05 21.85 -11.76
CA VAL A 285 23.99 23.32 -11.84
C VAL A 285 25.02 23.95 -10.91
N LEU A 286 25.12 23.45 -9.66
CA LEU A 286 26.07 23.96 -8.69
C LEU A 286 27.52 23.71 -9.11
N ILE A 287 27.83 22.50 -9.59
CA ILE A 287 29.14 22.13 -10.14
C ILE A 287 29.47 23.02 -11.35
N ALA A 288 28.53 23.19 -12.28
CA ALA A 288 28.73 24.05 -13.44
C ALA A 288 28.99 25.52 -13.04
N LEU A 289 28.26 26.04 -12.05
CA LEU A 289 28.47 27.37 -11.49
C LEU A 289 29.86 27.49 -10.86
N TRP A 290 30.28 26.51 -10.06
CA TRP A 290 31.61 26.46 -9.45
C TRP A 290 32.72 26.40 -10.50
N LEU A 291 32.58 25.54 -11.52
CA LEU A 291 33.51 25.44 -12.63
C LEU A 291 33.57 26.74 -13.44
N PHE A 292 32.44 27.42 -13.61
CA PHE A 292 32.38 28.74 -14.24
C PHE A 292 33.14 29.80 -13.44
N LEU A 293 32.95 29.83 -12.12
CA LEU A 293 33.68 30.74 -11.23
C LEU A 293 35.18 30.43 -11.18
N ALA A 294 35.57 29.16 -11.24
CA ALA A 294 36.97 28.72 -11.16
C ALA A 294 37.76 28.92 -12.46
N VAL A 295 37.19 28.52 -13.60
CA VAL A 295 37.92 28.41 -14.88
C VAL A 295 37.51 29.49 -15.90
N ARG A 296 36.32 30.09 -15.76
CA ARG A 296 35.77 31.16 -16.63
C ARG A 296 35.80 30.88 -18.15
N SER A 297 35.97 29.62 -18.56
CA SER A 297 36.06 29.23 -19.98
C SER A 297 35.08 28.11 -20.31
N TRP A 298 34.08 28.41 -21.14
CA TRP A 298 33.03 27.45 -21.54
C TRP A 298 33.59 26.18 -22.19
N ARG A 299 34.68 26.30 -22.95
CA ARG A 299 35.32 25.15 -23.61
C ARG A 299 35.86 24.14 -22.60
N LEU A 300 36.48 24.63 -21.51
CA LEU A 300 37.01 23.76 -20.45
C LEU A 300 35.89 23.17 -19.59
N ILE A 301 34.87 23.96 -19.27
CA ILE A 301 33.70 23.51 -18.51
C ILE A 301 33.01 22.35 -19.23
N ALA A 302 32.73 22.50 -20.54
CA ALA A 302 32.09 21.45 -21.33
C ALA A 302 32.94 20.16 -21.37
N SER A 303 34.26 20.26 -21.54
CA SER A 303 35.14 19.09 -21.51
C SER A 303 35.11 18.38 -20.16
N ILE A 304 35.15 19.12 -19.05
CA ILE A 304 35.10 18.55 -17.69
C ILE A 304 33.76 17.83 -17.46
N LEU A 305 32.64 18.47 -17.81
CA LEU A 305 31.31 17.88 -17.68
C LEU A 305 31.13 16.63 -18.56
N MET A 306 31.67 16.63 -19.78
CA MET A 306 31.67 15.43 -20.64
C MET A 306 32.50 14.29 -20.04
N THR A 307 33.67 14.58 -19.47
CA THR A 307 34.48 13.56 -18.80
C THR A 307 33.80 13.02 -17.53
N LEU A 308 33.08 13.88 -16.80
CA LEU A 308 32.26 13.48 -15.66
C LEU A 308 31.14 12.54 -16.12
N GLY A 309 30.38 12.92 -17.15
CA GLY A 309 29.31 12.08 -17.70
C GLY A 309 29.81 10.72 -18.20
N LEU A 310 30.97 10.68 -18.87
CA LEU A 310 31.61 9.42 -19.28
C LEU A 310 31.94 8.54 -18.07
N GLY A 311 32.53 9.13 -17.02
CA GLY A 311 32.86 8.40 -15.80
C GLY A 311 31.62 7.85 -15.08
N LEU A 312 30.53 8.62 -15.04
CA LEU A 312 29.26 8.19 -14.46
C LEU A 312 28.68 6.99 -15.23
N MET A 313 28.70 7.04 -16.56
CA MET A 313 28.22 5.95 -17.42
C MET A 313 29.08 4.68 -17.29
N LEU A 314 30.38 4.81 -17.15
CA LEU A 314 31.26 3.67 -16.88
C LEU A 314 31.02 3.08 -15.48
N THR A 315 30.69 3.93 -14.50
CA THR A 315 30.33 3.48 -13.15
C THR A 315 29.01 2.71 -13.16
N LEU A 316 28.01 3.18 -13.93
CA LEU A 316 26.75 2.48 -14.16
C LEU A 316 26.97 1.12 -14.84
N LEU A 317 27.83 1.06 -15.85
CA LEU A 317 28.20 -0.21 -16.50
C LEU A 317 28.83 -1.18 -15.50
N PHE A 318 29.75 -0.70 -14.67
CA PHE A 318 30.38 -1.52 -13.64
C PHE A 318 29.35 -2.00 -12.60
N ALA A 319 28.46 -1.13 -12.14
CA ALA A 319 27.38 -1.49 -11.22
C ALA A 319 26.47 -2.58 -11.83
N ALA A 320 26.09 -2.44 -13.10
CA ALA A 320 25.29 -3.41 -13.82
C ALA A 320 26.01 -4.77 -13.96
N ALA A 321 27.30 -4.75 -14.29
CA ALA A 321 28.07 -5.98 -14.51
C ALA A 321 28.47 -6.71 -13.22
N ALA A 322 28.74 -5.96 -12.14
CA ALA A 322 29.28 -6.52 -10.89
C ALA A 322 28.21 -6.76 -9.82
N VAL A 323 27.21 -5.88 -9.73
CA VAL A 323 26.16 -5.93 -8.68
C VAL A 323 24.82 -6.36 -9.25
N GLY A 324 24.46 -5.87 -10.44
CA GLY A 324 23.22 -6.21 -11.14
C GLY A 324 21.98 -5.48 -10.63
N THR A 325 21.86 -5.19 -9.33
CA THR A 325 20.73 -4.44 -8.76
C THR A 325 21.18 -3.23 -7.95
N LEU A 326 20.41 -2.15 -8.03
CA LEU A 326 20.54 -1.00 -7.11
C LEU A 326 19.45 -1.07 -6.04
N ASN A 327 19.86 -1.01 -4.78
CA ASN A 327 18.97 -0.79 -3.64
C ASN A 327 18.84 0.71 -3.31
N VAL A 328 17.87 1.06 -2.47
CA VAL A 328 17.56 2.43 -2.02
C VAL A 328 18.81 3.23 -1.59
N VAL A 329 19.74 2.60 -0.87
CA VAL A 329 20.97 3.25 -0.39
C VAL A 329 21.96 3.46 -1.54
N SER A 330 22.16 2.43 -2.36
CA SER A 330 23.14 2.46 -3.44
C SER A 330 22.78 3.47 -4.51
N VAL A 331 21.49 3.71 -4.81
CA VAL A 331 21.04 4.72 -5.80
C VAL A 331 21.64 6.11 -5.55
N GLY A 332 21.96 6.45 -4.29
CA GLY A 332 22.61 7.70 -3.93
C GLY A 332 24.01 7.92 -4.55
N PHE A 333 24.67 6.88 -5.09
CA PHE A 333 25.99 7.01 -5.70
C PHE A 333 26.02 8.03 -6.84
N GLY A 334 24.91 8.20 -7.58
CA GLY A 334 24.83 9.15 -8.70
C GLY A 334 25.02 10.60 -8.27
N ILE A 335 24.70 10.94 -7.02
CA ILE A 335 24.90 12.29 -6.45
C ILE A 335 26.32 12.43 -5.88
N LEU A 336 26.92 11.35 -5.38
CA LEU A 336 28.26 11.35 -4.81
C LEU A 336 29.38 11.44 -5.88
N PHE A 337 29.03 11.18 -7.14
CA PHE A 337 29.94 11.20 -8.28
C PHE A 337 30.26 12.62 -8.75
#